data_AF-A0AAP0EF56-F1
#
_entry.id   AF-A0AAP0EF56-F1
#
_cell.length_a   1.000
_cell.length_b   1.000
_cell.length_c   1.000
_cell.angle_alpha   90.00
_cell.angle_beta   90.00
_cell.angle_gamma   90.00
#
_symmetry.space_group_name_H-M   'P 1'
#
loop_
_entity.id
_entity.type
_entity.pdbx_description
1 polymer ?
#
loop_
_entity_poly.entity_id
_entity_poly.type
_entity_poly.pdbx_seq_one_letter_code
_entity_poly.pdbx_strand_id
1 'polypeptide(L)' 'MLALRLEFVQKNYKELKTLNPRFPILIRECSGVQPQLWARYDMGVEKGISLEGLSEAQITKALEDLVKAGATKNG' A
#
# COMPACT_ATOMS: atom_id res chain seq x y z
N MET A 1 7.13 16.46 -5.93
CA MET A 1 5.97 15.57 -5.66
C MET A 1 6.37 14.13 -5.31
N LEU A 2 7.55 13.60 -5.70
CA LEU A 2 8.02 12.25 -5.31
C LEU A 2 8.26 12.05 -3.80
N ALA A 3 8.69 13.09 -3.08
CA ALA A 3 9.07 13.00 -1.66
C ALA A 3 7.95 12.49 -0.73
N LEU A 4 6.70 12.89 -0.98
CA LEU A 4 5.57 12.61 -0.09
C LEU A 4 5.27 11.11 0.07
N ARG A 5 5.58 10.28 -0.93
CA ARG A 5 5.31 8.82 -0.89
C ARG A 5 6.38 8.06 -0.13
N LEU A 6 7.63 8.46 -0.29
CA LEU A 6 8.73 7.91 0.49
C LEU A 6 8.56 8.29 1.97
N GLU A 7 8.16 9.53 2.24
CA GLU A 7 7.85 10.00 3.60
C GLU A 7 6.72 9.18 4.24
N PHE A 8 5.64 8.88 3.52
CA PHE A 8 4.57 8.01 4.01
C PHE A 8 5.12 6.64 4.45
N VAL A 9 5.96 6.01 3.62
CA VAL A 9 6.56 4.72 3.96
C VAL A 9 7.45 4.84 5.19
N GLN A 10 8.33 5.85 5.26
CA GLN A 10 9.24 6.04 6.38
C GLN A 10 8.50 6.26 7.71
N LYS A 11 7.42 7.04 7.71
CA LYS A 11 6.62 7.32 8.91
C LYS A 11 5.83 6.10 9.39
N ASN A 12 5.20 5.37 8.47
CA ASN A 12 4.15 4.40 8.82
C ASN A 12 4.63 2.94 8.82
N TYR A 13 5.71 2.60 8.09
CA TYR A 13 6.11 1.20 7.88
C TYR A 13 6.42 0.45 9.17
N LYS A 14 7.11 1.09 10.12
CA LYS A 14 7.51 0.45 11.38
C LYS A 14 6.29 -0.03 12.16
N GLU A 15 5.27 0.81 12.29
CA GLU A 15 4.04 0.47 13.00
C GLU A 15 3.25 -0.62 12.26
N LEU A 16 3.04 -0.45 10.95
CA LEU A 16 2.35 -1.45 10.11
C LEU A 16 2.99 -2.83 10.22
N LYS A 17 4.33 -2.90 10.20
CA LYS A 17 5.06 -4.17 10.31
C LYS A 17 5.06 -4.73 11.73
N THR A 18 5.10 -3.87 12.75
CA THR A 18 5.01 -4.29 14.16
C THR A 18 3.65 -4.92 14.47
N LEU A 19 2.56 -4.32 13.98
CA LEU A 19 1.20 -4.85 14.13
C LEU A 19 0.99 -6.12 13.30
N ASN A 20 1.70 -6.28 12.19
CA ASN A 20 1.53 -7.39 11.23
C ASN A 20 2.87 -8.10 10.91
N PRO A 21 3.53 -8.74 11.89
CA PRO A 21 4.91 -9.21 11.74
C PRO A 21 5.09 -10.28 10.67
N ARG A 22 4.08 -11.14 10.48
CA ARG A 22 4.06 -12.19 9.46
C ARG A 22 3.55 -11.72 8.10
N PHE A 23 2.92 -10.55 8.02
CA PHE A 23 2.37 -10.05 6.76
C PHE A 23 3.52 -9.53 5.87
N PRO A 24 3.64 -10.01 4.62
CA PRO A 24 4.64 -9.50 3.68
C PRO A 24 4.26 -8.09 3.23
N ILE A 25 5.11 -7.11 3.55
CA ILE A 25 5.01 -5.74 3.03
C ILE A 25 6.26 -5.50 2.18
N LEU A 26 6.07 -5.28 0.89
CA LEU A 26 7.17 -5.10 -0.07
C LEU A 26 7.29 -3.62 -0.43
N ILE A 27 8.49 -3.05 -0.25
CA ILE A 27 8.83 -1.70 -0.68
C ILE A 27 9.82 -1.83 -1.84
N ARG A 28 9.52 -1.22 -2.99
CA ARG A 28 10.39 -1.20 -4.16
C ARG A 28 10.65 0.23 -4.57
N GLU A 29 11.91 0.64 -4.46
CA GLU A 29 12.37 1.93 -4.96
C GLU A 29 12.56 1.85 -6.47
N CYS A 30 11.95 2.78 -7.20
CA CYS A 30 12.03 2.85 -8.65
C CYS A 30 12.16 4.32 -9.07
N SER A 31 12.93 4.58 -10.12
CA SER A 31 13.05 5.90 -10.74
C SER A 31 12.24 5.98 -12.03
N GLY A 32 11.67 7.15 -12.33
CA GLY A 32 10.94 7.39 -13.60
C GLY A 32 9.61 6.65 -13.76
N VAL A 33 9.12 5.97 -12.71
CA VAL A 33 7.83 5.28 -12.71
C VAL A 33 6.82 5.96 -11.81
N GLN A 34 5.54 5.82 -12.13
CA GLN A 34 4.46 6.30 -11.27
C GLN A 34 4.43 5.49 -9.96
N PRO A 35 4.28 6.17 -8.80
CA PRO A 35 4.15 5.49 -7.52
C PRO A 35 2.85 4.70 -7.47
N GLN A 36 2.92 3.44 -7.04
CA GLN A 36 1.79 2.52 -7.03
C GLN A 36 1.72 1.75 -5.72
N LEU A 37 0.50 1.41 -5.30
CA LEU A 37 0.22 0.49 -4.21
C LEU A 37 -0.45 -0.75 -4.77
N TRP A 38 0.06 -1.92 -4.39
CA TRP A 38 -0.43 -3.22 -4.84
C TRP A 38 -0.84 -4.06 -3.65
N ALA A 39 -1.99 -4.73 -3.75
CA ALA A 39 -2.43 -5.76 -2.84
C ALA A 39 -2.61 -7.08 -3.60
N ARG A 40 -2.08 -8.16 -3.03
CA ARG A 40 -2.27 -9.53 -3.50
C ARG A 40 -3.17 -10.26 -2.52
N TYR A 41 -4.19 -10.93 -3.05
CA TYR A 41 -5.18 -11.69 -2.31
C TYR A 41 -5.04 -13.17 -2.62
N ASP A 42 -5.91 -13.99 -2.00
CA ASP A 42 -5.98 -15.41 -2.29
C ASP A 42 -6.30 -15.68 -3.77
N MET A 43 -5.98 -16.91 -4.19
CA MET A 43 -6.13 -17.38 -5.57
C MET A 43 -5.37 -16.53 -6.61
N GLY A 44 -4.33 -15.79 -6.18
CA GLY A 44 -3.49 -14.99 -7.06
C GLY A 44 -4.15 -13.72 -7.59
N VAL A 45 -5.25 -13.26 -6.98
CA VAL A 45 -5.91 -12.03 -7.41
C VAL A 45 -5.12 -10.81 -6.93
N GLU A 46 -4.85 -9.86 -7.82
CA GLU A 46 -4.09 -8.65 -7.52
C GLU A 46 -4.88 -7.39 -7.84
N LYS A 47 -4.66 -6.33 -7.06
CA LYS A 47 -5.22 -4.99 -7.31
C LYS A 47 -4.15 -3.93 -7.14
N GLY A 48 -3.94 -3.13 -8.18
CA GLY A 48 -3.02 -1.99 -8.19
C GLY A 48 -3.78 -0.67 -8.19
N ILE A 49 -3.25 0.34 -7.50
CA ILE A 49 -3.76 1.71 -7.46
C ILE A 49 -2.60 2.69 -7.67
N SER A 50 -2.79 3.67 -8.56
CA SER A 50 -1.84 4.78 -8.71
C SER A 50 -1.92 5.73 -7.52
N LEU A 51 -0.76 6.12 -6.99
CA LEU A 51 -0.63 7.09 -5.90
C LEU A 51 -0.27 8.49 -6.41
N GLU A 52 -0.28 8.69 -7.72
CA GLU A 52 0.00 9.98 -8.32
C GLU A 52 -1.06 11.02 -7.92
N GLY A 53 -0.60 12.23 -7.61
CA GLY A 53 -1.47 13.33 -7.15
C GLY A 53 -2.13 13.12 -5.78
N LEU A 54 -2.06 11.93 -5.17
CA LEU A 54 -2.68 11.66 -3.88
C LEU A 54 -1.91 12.28 -2.72
N SER A 55 -2.66 12.79 -1.74
CA SER A 55 -2.18 13.22 -0.43
C SER A 55 -1.95 12.03 0.51
N GLU A 56 -1.26 12.26 1.63
CA GLU A 56 -1.00 11.22 2.63
C GLU A 56 -2.31 10.58 3.16
N ALA A 57 -3.32 11.39 3.46
CA ALA A 57 -4.63 10.89 3.91
C ALA A 57 -5.34 10.03 2.84
N GLN A 58 -5.22 10.39 1.57
CA GLN A 58 -5.79 9.61 0.46
C GLN A 58 -5.03 8.29 0.25
N ILE A 59 -3.71 8.27 0.47
CA ILE A 59 -2.91 7.04 0.43
C ILE A 59 -3.33 6.10 1.57
N THR A 60 -3.48 6.61 2.79
CA THR A 60 -4.01 5.83 3.92
C THR A 60 -5.38 5.25 3.61
N LYS A 61 -6.28 6.06 3.05
CA LYS A 61 -7.61 5.62 2.65
C LYS A 61 -7.57 4.52 1.58
N ALA A 62 -6.71 4.65 0.57
CA ALA A 62 -6.52 3.64 -0.46
C ALA A 62 -6.00 2.31 0.14
N LEU A 63 -5.08 2.38 1.10
CA LEU A 63 -4.60 1.19 1.82
C LEU A 63 -5.74 0.50 2.60
N GLU A 64 -6.54 1.25 3.34
CA GLU A 64 -7.70 0.70 4.05
C GLU A 64 -8.70 0.02 3.10
N ASP A 65 -8.97 0.64 1.95
CA ASP A 65 -9.92 0.09 0.98
C ASP A 65 -9.39 -1.20 0.34
N LEU A 66 -8.07 -1.30 0.11
CA LEU A 66 -7.43 -2.54 -0.34
C LEU A 66 -7.51 -3.64 0.72
N VAL A 67 -7.32 -3.31 2.00
CA VAL A 67 -7.46 -4.26 3.11
C VAL A 67 -8.91 -4.77 3.22
N LYS A 68 -9.89 -3.86 3.18
CA LYS A 68 -11.32 -4.21 3.24
C LYS A 68 -11.73 -5.13 2.08
N ALA A 69 -11.25 -4.85 0.86
CA ALA A 69 -11.52 -5.67 -0.31
C ALA A 69 -11.00 -7.11 -0.18
N GLY A 70 -9.92 -7.32 0.59
CA GLY A 70 -9.43 -8.67 0.91
C GLY A 70 -10.30 -9.40 1.93
N ALA A 71 -10.82 -8.70 2.93
CA ALA A 71 -11.70 -9.29 3.95
C ALA A 71 -13.06 -9.74 3.37
N THR A 72 -13.58 -9.06 2.34
CA THR A 72 -14.89 -9.40 1.74
C THR A 72 -14.82 -10.62 0.81
N LYS A 73 -13.64 -11.02 0.34
CA LYS A 73 -13.46 -12.14 -0.59
C LYS A 73 -13.29 -13.50 0.11
N ASN A 74 -13.20 -13.51 1.43
CA ASN A 74 -13.11 -14.71 2.25
C ASN A 74 -14.47 -15.16 2.82
N GLY A 75 -15.58 -14.73 2.19
CA GLY A 75 -16.95 -15.13 2.51
C GLY A 75 -17.51 -16.08 1.47
#